data_AF-A0A5A8CY91-F1
#
_entry.id   AF-A0A5A8CY91-F1
#
_cell.length_a   1.000
_cell.length_b   1.000
_cell.length_c   1.000
_cell.angle_alpha   90.00
_cell.angle_beta   90.00
_cell.angle_gamma   90.00
#
_symmetry.space_group_name_H-M   'P 1'
#
loop_
_entity.id
_entity.type
_entity.pdbx_description
1 polymer ?
#
loop_
_entity_poly.entity_id
_entity_poly.type
_entity_poly.pdbx_seq_one_letter_code
_entity_poly.pdbx_strand_id
1 'polypeptide(L)'
;MAAGAGASSAAGAAAPWRSGVAAATGSAAGDELPPPIDGHWEVFARPGTPPGARAAHSCNIVDGMMVVFGGWNGKEGLADVHVLSLARMEWFCPRIVGDAPSPRNNHATFVVGNKLFVHGGHDGSHWLSDMYVLEAAPAAAGARGEWRWTRPSVSGAPPSARACHCIVVHKRKAYCFGGYDGSRCFNDLDVLDLDTLTWTRAAVTGDDPQARNAASLTVVHDQLFLFGGHSGAKHLPDLRVLDLATLRWSKPETKGARPPGLRGHTASLVGEKLVLFAGYDGRSRSNELFTLDTTTFAWDHPPVAEGTPAGRQRHTTVAIGPHRLVVFGGFDGFRWLDDCHVLDVGRLEQSAITSATLTSLRGDLSSLVNNPDSFPDVTFVLGDDRVVAHRGILWARSEHFRAMLSSGMEESSAAEIRVPDWTKAAFVAMLEYLYSGSAPSTAPMVTLELMSLADHYALDDLKALCDSQLIQHVDAANACTLLVVAHRCSATDLKRHCLDFILGSAEVNLDDLAQEPMLLMEITRASLARRGGQS
;
A
#
# COMPACT_ATOMS: atom_id res chain seq x y z
N MET A 1 -20.21 -19.70 72.77
CA MET A 1 -19.99 -18.45 73.53
C MET A 1 -20.75 -17.34 72.84
N ALA A 2 -21.57 -16.61 73.59
CA ALA A 2 -22.34 -15.41 73.19
C ALA A 2 -21.41 -14.33 72.60
N ALA A 3 -21.81 -13.27 71.87
CA ALA A 3 -23.05 -12.54 71.53
C ALA A 3 -22.75 -11.80 70.18
N GLY A 4 -23.60 -11.03 69.49
CA GLY A 4 -24.93 -10.46 69.65
C GLY A 4 -25.22 -9.51 68.45
N ALA A 5 -26.51 -9.17 68.29
CA ALA A 5 -27.19 -8.14 67.46
C ALA A 5 -26.35 -6.98 66.87
N GLY A 6 -26.72 -6.34 65.76
CA GLY A 6 -28.06 -6.19 65.17
C GLY A 6 -28.08 -5.33 63.90
N ALA A 7 -29.30 -5.15 63.39
CA ALA A 7 -29.71 -4.72 62.05
C ALA A 7 -29.52 -3.21 61.72
N SER A 8 -29.52 -2.86 60.42
CA SER A 8 -30.65 -2.13 59.79
C SER A 8 -30.42 -1.77 58.32
N SER A 9 -31.48 -1.98 57.52
CA SER A 9 -31.94 -1.32 56.29
C SER A 9 -31.16 -0.14 55.67
N ALA A 10 -31.03 -0.15 54.34
CA ALA A 10 -31.64 0.87 53.46
C ALA A 10 -31.56 0.43 51.98
N ALA A 11 -32.71 0.46 51.31
CA ALA A 11 -32.82 0.43 49.86
C ALA A 11 -32.39 1.80 49.28
N GLY A 12 -31.75 1.79 48.11
CA GLY A 12 -31.41 3.01 47.39
C GLY A 12 -30.96 2.70 45.97
N ALA A 13 -31.90 2.79 45.04
CA ALA A 13 -31.64 2.78 43.60
C ALA A 13 -30.75 3.99 43.22
N ALA A 14 -29.76 3.78 42.35
CA ALA A 14 -29.08 4.85 41.64
C ALA A 14 -28.94 4.47 40.16
N ALA A 15 -29.56 5.30 39.33
CA ALA A 15 -29.66 5.23 37.88
C ALA A 15 -28.40 5.86 37.20
N PRO A 16 -28.35 6.02 35.87
CA PRO A 16 -27.19 5.73 35.05
C PRO A 16 -26.20 6.89 34.92
N TRP A 17 -25.00 6.54 34.52
CA TRP A 17 -23.92 7.42 34.10
C TRP A 17 -24.40 8.50 33.12
N ARG A 18 -24.20 9.77 33.50
CA ARG A 18 -24.45 10.95 32.64
C ARG A 18 -23.22 11.20 31.76
N SER A 19 -23.47 11.35 30.47
CA SER A 19 -22.55 11.86 29.46
C SER A 19 -22.21 13.33 29.72
N GLY A 20 -20.93 13.65 29.91
CA GLY A 20 -20.40 15.00 29.86
C GLY A 20 -19.64 15.20 28.56
N VAL A 21 -20.28 15.85 27.60
CA VAL A 21 -19.65 16.38 26.37
C VAL A 21 -19.00 17.71 26.73
N ALA A 22 -17.68 17.79 26.63
CA ALA A 22 -16.95 19.06 26.62
C ALA A 22 -16.54 19.35 25.18
N ALA A 23 -17.07 20.46 24.65
CA ALA A 23 -16.75 20.98 23.33
C ALA A 23 -15.31 21.47 23.28
N ALA A 24 -14.56 21.03 22.28
CA ALA A 24 -13.32 21.64 21.85
C ALA A 24 -13.53 22.21 20.44
N THR A 25 -13.60 23.53 20.36
CA THR A 25 -13.55 24.31 19.12
C THR A 25 -12.11 24.38 18.63
N GLY A 26 -11.86 23.99 17.38
CA GLY A 26 -10.54 24.12 16.76
C GLY A 26 -10.60 23.92 15.25
N SER A 27 -10.66 25.05 14.53
CA SER A 27 -10.11 25.36 13.20
C SER A 27 -10.04 24.26 12.12
N ALA A 28 -10.70 24.57 11.01
CA ALA A 28 -10.62 23.90 9.71
C ALA A 28 -9.18 23.54 9.28
N ALA A 29 -8.98 22.26 8.98
CA ALA A 29 -7.95 21.78 8.08
C ALA A 29 -8.68 21.24 6.85
N GLY A 30 -8.23 21.67 5.67
CA GLY A 30 -8.84 21.28 4.40
C GLY A 30 -8.89 19.76 4.23
N ASP A 31 -9.96 19.30 3.60
CA ASP A 31 -10.14 17.92 3.16
C ASP A 31 -9.08 17.55 2.10
N GLU A 32 -7.87 17.22 2.57
CA GLU A 32 -7.08 16.22 1.87
C GLU A 32 -7.81 14.89 2.05
N LEU A 33 -8.13 14.22 0.93
CA LEU A 33 -8.44 12.79 0.92
C LEU A 33 -7.49 12.11 1.89
N PRO A 34 -7.95 11.25 2.82
CA PRO A 34 -7.05 10.55 3.71
C PRO A 34 -5.97 9.91 2.82
N PRO A 35 -4.67 10.12 3.14
CA PRO A 35 -3.61 9.53 2.34
C PRO A 35 -3.92 8.04 2.17
N PRO A 36 -3.66 7.46 0.99
CA PRO A 36 -3.85 6.03 0.79
C PRO A 36 -3.28 5.32 2.02
N ILE A 37 -4.10 4.46 2.64
CA ILE A 37 -3.68 3.78 3.85
C ILE A 37 -2.59 2.79 3.41
N ASP A 38 -1.35 3.23 3.59
CA ASP A 38 -0.17 2.48 3.25
C ASP A 38 0.08 1.41 4.33
N GLY A 39 0.73 0.32 3.94
CA GLY A 39 1.07 -0.76 4.88
C GLY A 39 1.79 -0.19 6.10
N HIS A 40 1.24 -0.42 7.28
CA HIS A 40 1.73 0.19 8.51
C HIS A 40 3.04 -0.48 8.91
N TRP A 41 4.09 0.32 9.12
CA TRP A 41 5.38 -0.13 9.61
C TRP A 41 5.51 0.16 11.10
N GLU A 42 5.86 -0.86 11.88
CA GLU A 42 6.16 -0.72 13.30
C GLU A 42 7.59 -1.14 13.60
N VAL A 43 8.34 -0.27 14.27
CA VAL A 43 9.66 -0.61 14.82
C VAL A 43 9.48 -1.50 16.04
N PHE A 44 10.22 -2.60 16.08
CA PHE A 44 10.02 -3.67 17.03
C PHE A 44 11.27 -3.89 17.90
N ALA A 45 11.30 -3.27 19.09
CA ALA A 45 12.29 -3.56 20.12
C ALA A 45 11.72 -4.59 21.10
N ARG A 46 12.32 -5.78 21.21
CA ARG A 46 11.86 -6.81 22.16
C ARG A 46 12.90 -7.21 23.18
N PRO A 47 12.47 -7.55 24.40
CA PRO A 47 13.36 -7.99 25.45
C PRO A 47 14.02 -9.32 25.11
N GLY A 48 15.14 -9.59 25.79
CA GLY A 48 15.89 -10.84 25.67
C GLY A 48 17.26 -10.65 25.01
N THR A 49 17.69 -11.64 24.24
CA THR A 49 19.02 -11.67 23.58
C THR A 49 18.88 -11.60 22.05
N PRO A 50 18.53 -10.42 21.50
CA PRO A 50 18.38 -10.26 20.06
C PRO A 50 19.72 -10.46 19.33
N PRO A 51 19.68 -10.89 18.07
CA PRO A 51 20.85 -10.92 17.20
C PRO A 51 21.41 -9.50 17.00
N GLY A 52 22.74 -9.37 17.07
CA GLY A 52 23.42 -8.13 16.68
C GLY A 52 23.40 -7.87 15.17
N ALA A 53 23.93 -6.70 14.79
CA ALA A 53 23.89 -6.18 13.42
C ALA A 53 24.45 -7.16 12.38
N ARG A 54 23.65 -7.47 11.36
CA ARG A 54 24.01 -8.47 10.34
C ARG A 54 23.26 -8.31 9.02
N ALA A 55 23.91 -8.76 7.96
CA ALA A 55 23.32 -8.94 6.63
C ALA A 55 23.63 -10.35 6.12
N ALA A 56 22.96 -10.79 5.06
CA ALA A 56 23.21 -12.09 4.41
C ALA A 56 23.03 -13.30 5.36
N HIS A 57 22.17 -13.14 6.36
CA HIS A 57 21.73 -14.19 7.27
C HIS A 57 20.43 -14.82 6.74
N SER A 58 19.97 -15.88 7.39
CA SER A 58 18.65 -16.48 7.15
C SER A 58 17.70 -16.20 8.30
N CYS A 59 16.41 -16.01 7.97
CA CYS A 59 15.31 -15.97 8.93
C CYS A 59 14.19 -16.91 8.46
N ASN A 60 13.74 -17.81 9.32
CA ASN A 60 12.70 -18.78 8.99
C ASN A 60 11.76 -19.03 10.17
N ILE A 61 10.50 -19.38 9.89
CA ILE A 61 9.59 -19.86 10.94
C ILE A 61 9.78 -21.36 11.14
N VAL A 62 10.07 -21.77 12.37
CA VAL A 62 10.11 -23.16 12.82
C VAL A 62 9.19 -23.27 14.03
N ASP A 63 8.11 -24.04 13.93
CA ASP A 63 7.13 -24.25 15.01
C ASP A 63 6.66 -22.95 15.71
N GLY A 64 6.32 -21.92 14.93
CA GLY A 64 5.85 -20.63 15.45
C GLY A 64 6.95 -19.77 16.10
N MET A 65 8.22 -20.12 15.90
CA MET A 65 9.37 -19.35 16.33
C MET A 65 10.13 -18.84 15.10
N MET A 66 10.53 -17.56 15.12
CA MET A 66 11.41 -17.01 14.10
C MET A 66 12.86 -17.32 14.48
N VAL A 67 13.55 -18.07 13.63
CA VAL A 67 14.94 -18.50 13.82
C VAL A 67 15.85 -17.70 12.90
N VAL A 68 16.84 -17.03 13.48
CA VAL A 68 17.89 -16.28 12.78
C VAL A 68 19.19 -17.06 12.86
N PHE A 69 19.83 -17.31 11.72
CA PHE A 69 21.10 -18.01 11.67
C PHE A 69 22.11 -17.35 10.73
N GLY A 70 23.35 -17.24 11.22
CA GLY A 70 24.50 -16.79 10.48
C GLY A 70 24.45 -15.33 10.03
N GLY A 71 25.12 -15.04 8.92
CA GLY A 71 25.27 -13.71 8.35
C GLY A 71 26.67 -13.12 8.46
N TRP A 72 26.78 -11.84 8.12
CA TRP A 72 28.01 -11.06 8.17
C TRP A 72 27.74 -9.76 8.94
N ASN A 73 28.57 -9.45 9.92
CA ASN A 73 28.45 -8.25 10.78
C ASN A 73 29.36 -7.08 10.34
N GLY A 74 30.09 -7.25 9.24
CA GLY A 74 31.10 -6.29 8.76
C GLY A 74 32.53 -6.70 9.03
N LYS A 75 32.75 -7.68 9.92
CA LYS A 75 34.06 -8.17 10.30
C LYS A 75 34.26 -9.66 9.99
N GLU A 76 33.27 -10.48 10.31
CA GLU A 76 33.36 -11.93 10.19
C GLU A 76 32.00 -12.57 9.87
N GLY A 77 32.06 -13.84 9.42
CA GLY A 77 30.89 -14.69 9.30
C GLY A 77 30.38 -15.08 10.68
N LEU A 78 29.08 -15.30 10.80
CA LEU A 78 28.42 -15.66 12.06
C LEU A 78 27.92 -17.11 12.02
N ALA A 79 27.87 -17.77 13.18
CA ALA A 79 27.34 -19.14 13.37
C ALA A 79 26.30 -19.22 14.49
N ASP A 80 25.95 -18.08 15.08
CA ASP A 80 25.00 -17.99 16.18
C ASP A 80 23.56 -18.25 15.70
N VAL A 81 22.77 -18.82 16.61
CA VAL A 81 21.34 -19.06 16.44
C VAL A 81 20.60 -18.19 17.43
N HIS A 82 19.75 -17.31 16.92
CA HIS A 82 18.84 -16.51 17.74
C HIS A 82 17.41 -16.89 17.43
N VAL A 83 16.55 -16.95 18.46
CA VAL A 83 15.16 -17.35 18.31
C VAL A 83 14.25 -16.31 18.94
N LEU A 84 13.29 -15.83 18.16
CA LEU A 84 12.19 -15.00 18.63
C LEU A 84 10.95 -15.87 18.78
N SER A 85 10.45 -15.99 20.02
CA SER A 85 9.13 -16.58 20.25
C SER A 85 8.06 -15.63 19.73
N LEU A 86 7.29 -16.00 18.71
CA LEU A 86 6.23 -15.12 18.18
C LEU A 86 5.04 -15.01 19.14
N ALA A 87 4.81 -16.02 19.98
CA ALA A 87 3.76 -16.01 20.99
C ALA A 87 4.06 -15.03 22.14
N ARG A 88 5.33 -14.98 22.58
CA ARG A 88 5.77 -14.14 23.71
C ARG A 88 6.39 -12.83 23.25
N MET A 89 6.75 -12.75 21.97
CA MET A 89 7.54 -11.70 21.37
C MET A 89 8.79 -11.38 22.20
N GLU A 90 9.57 -12.42 22.49
CA GLU A 90 10.79 -12.34 23.31
C GLU A 90 11.92 -13.12 22.62
N TRP A 91 13.11 -12.53 22.56
CA TRP A 91 14.32 -13.15 22.01
C TRP A 91 15.01 -14.04 23.03
N PHE A 92 15.53 -15.17 22.59
CA PHE A 92 16.42 -16.00 23.39
C PHE A 92 17.43 -16.73 22.49
N CYS A 93 18.54 -17.15 23.08
CA CYS A 93 19.48 -18.08 22.46
C CYS A 93 19.20 -19.50 22.97
N PRO A 94 18.79 -20.45 22.11
CA PRO A 94 18.61 -21.84 22.53
C PRO A 94 19.95 -22.48 22.90
N ARG A 95 19.91 -23.53 23.73
CA ARG A 95 21.11 -24.33 23.99
C ARG A 95 21.40 -25.18 22.75
N ILE A 96 22.49 -24.90 22.07
CA ILE A 96 22.91 -25.62 20.86
C ILE A 96 23.85 -26.78 21.22
N VAL A 97 23.61 -27.95 20.63
CA VAL A 97 24.45 -29.15 20.73
C VAL A 97 24.68 -29.78 19.35
N GLY A 98 25.65 -30.70 19.25
CA GLY A 98 25.93 -31.43 18.01
C GLY A 98 26.99 -30.78 17.13
N ASP A 99 27.01 -31.17 15.85
CA ASP A 99 28.05 -30.77 14.87
C ASP A 99 27.60 -29.52 14.12
N ALA A 100 27.94 -28.36 14.67
CA ALA A 100 27.52 -27.07 14.15
C ALA A 100 28.27 -26.67 12.87
N PRO A 101 27.61 -25.99 11.93
CA PRO A 101 28.27 -25.41 10.77
C PRO A 101 29.33 -24.36 11.14
N SER A 102 30.34 -24.22 10.28
CA SER A 102 31.24 -23.06 10.32
C SER A 102 30.48 -21.73 10.18
N PRO A 103 31.00 -20.63 10.76
CA PRO A 103 30.43 -19.30 10.55
C PRO A 103 30.33 -18.98 9.08
N ARG A 104 29.18 -18.45 8.65
CA ARG A 104 28.87 -18.30 7.22
C ARG A 104 27.88 -17.19 6.94
N ASN A 105 27.94 -16.69 5.71
CA ASN A 105 26.96 -15.77 5.15
C ASN A 105 26.50 -16.24 3.77
N ASN A 106 25.40 -15.67 3.29
CA ASN A 106 24.87 -15.93 1.95
C ASN A 106 24.58 -17.41 1.66
N HIS A 107 24.35 -18.19 2.71
CA HIS A 107 23.82 -19.54 2.64
C HIS A 107 22.33 -19.50 2.29
N ALA A 108 21.79 -20.63 1.84
CA ALA A 108 20.36 -20.80 1.67
C ALA A 108 19.79 -21.72 2.75
N THR A 109 18.54 -21.49 3.11
CA THR A 109 17.85 -22.25 4.16
C THR A 109 16.43 -22.58 3.76
N PHE A 110 15.94 -23.71 4.25
CA PHE A 110 14.53 -24.10 4.15
C PHE A 110 14.11 -24.90 5.38
N VAL A 111 12.79 -25.01 5.60
CA VAL A 111 12.23 -25.67 6.79
C VAL A 111 11.40 -26.89 6.37
N VAL A 112 11.56 -28.00 7.10
CA VAL A 112 10.72 -29.20 6.99
C VAL A 112 10.37 -29.67 8.39
N GLY A 113 9.10 -29.55 8.78
CA GLY A 113 8.68 -29.80 10.16
C GLY A 113 9.41 -28.88 11.15
N ASN A 114 9.98 -29.48 12.21
CA ASN A 114 10.76 -28.78 13.24
C ASN A 114 12.25 -28.60 12.87
N LYS A 115 12.63 -28.83 11.61
CA LYS A 115 14.03 -28.85 11.17
C LYS A 115 14.33 -27.72 10.19
N LEU A 116 15.37 -26.93 10.50
CA LEU A 116 15.95 -25.92 9.62
C LEU A 116 17.14 -26.54 8.89
N PHE A 117 17.05 -26.63 7.56
CA PHE A 117 18.14 -27.04 6.70
C PHE A 117 18.95 -25.82 6.26
N VAL A 118 20.27 -25.95 6.25
CA VAL A 118 21.22 -24.94 5.80
C VAL A 118 22.10 -25.54 4.72
N HIS A 119 22.27 -24.86 3.59
CA HIS A 119 23.12 -25.29 2.50
C HIS A 119 24.04 -24.17 2.00
N GLY A 120 25.31 -24.53 1.81
CA GLY A 120 26.32 -23.69 1.19
C GLY A 120 26.59 -22.38 1.92
N GLY A 121 26.86 -21.32 1.14
CA GLY A 121 27.29 -20.02 1.65
C GLY A 121 28.79 -19.79 1.51
N HIS A 122 29.32 -18.82 2.25
CA HIS A 122 30.74 -18.48 2.30
C HIS A 122 31.19 -18.26 3.75
N ASP A 123 32.30 -18.87 4.15
CA ASP A 123 32.81 -18.82 5.54
C ASP A 123 33.79 -17.65 5.81
N GLY A 124 34.07 -16.86 4.78
CA GLY A 124 35.08 -15.78 4.81
C GLY A 124 36.33 -16.12 4.01
N SER A 125 36.56 -17.40 3.72
CA SER A 125 37.68 -17.90 2.91
C SER A 125 37.24 -18.75 1.72
N HIS A 126 36.22 -19.59 1.89
CA HIS A 126 35.79 -20.58 0.92
C HIS A 126 34.27 -20.54 0.68
N TRP A 127 33.88 -20.81 -0.57
CA TRP A 127 32.52 -21.18 -0.90
C TRP A 127 32.23 -22.60 -0.41
N LEU A 128 31.02 -22.81 0.09
CA LEU A 128 30.61 -24.04 0.74
C LEU A 128 29.54 -24.77 -0.09
N SER A 129 29.49 -26.11 0.02
CA SER A 129 28.47 -27.01 -0.54
C SER A 129 27.92 -27.99 0.50
N ASP A 130 28.29 -27.79 1.77
CA ASP A 130 27.85 -28.65 2.86
C ASP A 130 26.38 -28.39 3.22
N MET A 131 25.75 -29.40 3.81
CA MET A 131 24.39 -29.33 4.32
C MET A 131 24.39 -29.64 5.81
N TYR A 132 23.63 -28.86 6.57
CA TYR A 132 23.36 -29.10 7.99
C TYR A 132 21.88 -29.01 8.28
N VAL A 133 21.49 -29.66 9.37
CA VAL A 133 20.13 -29.63 9.89
C VAL A 133 20.17 -29.23 11.35
N LEU A 134 19.48 -28.14 11.68
CA LEU A 134 19.18 -27.74 13.04
C LEU A 134 17.79 -28.23 13.39
N GLU A 135 17.72 -29.20 14.30
CA GLU A 135 16.47 -29.70 14.84
C GLU A 135 16.09 -28.91 16.09
N ALA A 136 14.93 -28.25 16.03
CA ALA A 136 14.38 -27.50 17.15
C ALA A 136 13.87 -28.44 18.25
N ALA A 137 14.01 -28.01 19.50
CA ALA A 137 13.51 -28.76 20.64
C ALA A 137 11.98 -29.01 20.51
N PRO A 138 11.48 -30.20 20.91
CA PRO A 138 10.05 -30.48 20.90
C PRO A 138 9.28 -29.44 21.71
N ALA A 139 8.09 -29.06 21.25
CA ALA A 139 7.24 -28.07 21.95
C ALA A 139 7.01 -28.40 23.43
N ALA A 140 6.95 -29.69 23.79
CA ALA A 140 6.79 -30.17 25.16
C ALA A 140 7.98 -29.86 26.10
N ALA A 141 9.19 -29.68 25.56
CA ALA A 141 10.38 -29.29 26.32
C ALA A 141 10.46 -27.75 26.52
N GLY A 142 9.51 -27.00 25.96
CA GLY A 142 9.53 -25.54 25.91
C GLY A 142 10.54 -25.00 24.88
N ALA A 143 10.31 -23.77 24.43
CA ALA A 143 11.14 -23.13 23.39
C ALA A 143 12.65 -23.06 23.72
N ARG A 144 13.00 -23.10 25.02
CA ARG A 144 14.38 -23.04 25.54
C ARG A 144 15.07 -24.40 25.71
N GLY A 145 14.52 -25.47 25.15
CA GLY A 145 15.14 -26.79 25.15
C GLY A 145 16.46 -26.87 24.38
N GLU A 146 17.09 -28.06 24.35
CA GLU A 146 18.29 -28.31 23.57
C GLU A 146 17.96 -28.48 22.08
N TRP A 147 18.60 -27.67 21.23
CA TRP A 147 18.49 -27.75 19.77
C TRP A 147 19.76 -28.40 19.22
N ARG A 148 19.61 -29.25 18.21
CA ARG A 148 20.72 -30.10 17.76
C ARG A 148 21.07 -29.85 16.30
N TRP A 149 22.34 -29.55 16.05
CA TRP A 149 22.93 -29.61 14.72
C TRP A 149 23.36 -31.04 14.38
N THR A 150 23.06 -31.44 13.15
CA THR A 150 23.54 -32.68 12.54
C THR A 150 23.94 -32.42 11.09
N ARG A 151 24.85 -33.24 10.57
CA ARG A 151 25.11 -33.33 9.13
C ARG A 151 24.31 -34.48 8.55
N PRO A 152 23.28 -34.21 7.73
CA PRO A 152 22.56 -35.28 7.05
C PRO A 152 23.46 -35.96 6.02
N SER A 153 23.27 -37.26 5.83
CA SER A 153 23.85 -37.97 4.69
C SER A 153 23.02 -37.67 3.45
N VAL A 154 23.60 -36.91 2.50
CA VAL A 154 23.00 -36.63 1.20
C VAL A 154 23.70 -37.44 0.11
N SER A 155 22.98 -37.75 -0.97
CA SER A 155 23.50 -38.54 -2.09
C SER A 155 23.09 -37.94 -3.45
N GLY A 156 23.51 -38.56 -4.54
CA GLY A 156 23.19 -38.11 -5.91
C GLY A 156 24.14 -37.04 -6.42
N ALA A 157 23.60 -36.00 -7.06
CA ALA A 157 24.34 -34.91 -7.69
C ALA A 157 24.10 -33.57 -6.96
N PRO A 158 24.76 -33.34 -5.81
CA PRO A 158 24.57 -32.11 -5.04
C PRO A 158 25.08 -30.87 -5.80
N PRO A 159 24.51 -29.67 -5.55
CA PRO A 159 25.00 -28.43 -6.12
C PRO A 159 26.47 -28.19 -5.75
N SER A 160 27.24 -27.60 -6.66
CA SER A 160 28.60 -27.16 -6.39
C SER A 160 28.65 -26.07 -5.32
N ALA A 161 29.82 -25.90 -4.69
CA ALA A 161 30.04 -24.86 -3.69
C ALA A 161 29.67 -23.46 -4.21
N ARG A 162 28.78 -22.77 -3.48
CA ARG A 162 28.22 -21.48 -3.91
C ARG A 162 27.55 -20.71 -2.78
N ALA A 163 27.46 -19.40 -2.98
CA ALA A 163 26.75 -18.47 -2.11
C ALA A 163 25.66 -17.71 -2.90
N CYS A 164 24.75 -17.04 -2.18
CA CYS A 164 23.68 -16.20 -2.75
C CYS A 164 22.73 -16.94 -3.69
N HIS A 165 22.54 -18.25 -3.48
CA HIS A 165 21.55 -19.07 -4.18
C HIS A 165 20.25 -19.11 -3.37
N CYS A 166 19.16 -19.57 -3.98
CA CYS A 166 17.87 -19.72 -3.32
C CYS A 166 17.55 -21.20 -3.17
N ILE A 167 16.90 -21.58 -2.06
CA ILE A 167 16.27 -22.90 -1.91
C ILE A 167 14.85 -22.71 -1.39
N VAL A 168 13.88 -23.32 -2.06
CA VAL A 168 12.46 -23.30 -1.65
C VAL A 168 11.89 -24.71 -1.60
N VAL A 169 10.96 -24.95 -0.69
CA VAL A 169 10.28 -26.24 -0.54
C VAL A 169 8.90 -26.18 -1.18
N HIS A 170 8.59 -27.16 -2.01
CA HIS A 170 7.25 -27.40 -2.51
C HIS A 170 6.94 -28.90 -2.43
N LYS A 171 5.88 -29.24 -1.67
CA LYS A 171 5.52 -30.63 -1.36
C LYS A 171 6.71 -31.40 -0.76
N ARG A 172 7.11 -32.52 -1.38
CA ARG A 172 8.18 -33.42 -0.90
C ARG A 172 9.55 -33.14 -1.52
N LYS A 173 9.75 -31.95 -2.09
CA LYS A 173 10.97 -31.56 -2.80
C LYS A 173 11.46 -30.18 -2.39
N ALA A 174 12.78 -30.01 -2.33
CA ALA A 174 13.41 -28.70 -2.23
C ALA A 174 14.12 -28.35 -3.55
N TYR A 175 13.93 -27.13 -4.02
CA TYR A 175 14.41 -26.63 -5.31
C TYR A 175 15.48 -25.57 -5.09
N CYS A 176 16.70 -25.85 -5.53
CA CYS A 176 17.87 -24.98 -5.42
C CYS A 176 18.15 -24.32 -6.78
N PHE A 177 18.25 -22.99 -6.79
CA PHE A 177 18.51 -22.23 -8.01
C PHE A 177 19.59 -21.17 -7.82
N GLY A 178 20.47 -21.08 -8.81
CA GLY A 178 21.40 -19.97 -9.01
C GLY A 178 22.56 -19.92 -8.00
N GLY A 179 23.05 -18.72 -7.73
CA GLY A 179 24.18 -18.45 -6.84
C GLY A 179 25.46 -18.04 -7.56
N TYR A 180 26.56 -17.98 -6.81
CA TYR A 180 27.89 -17.56 -7.27
C TYR A 180 29.01 -18.27 -6.50
N ASP A 181 30.06 -18.68 -7.20
CA ASP A 181 31.20 -19.43 -6.66
C ASP A 181 32.52 -18.62 -6.62
N GLY A 182 32.46 -17.30 -6.85
CA GLY A 182 33.66 -16.46 -6.96
C GLY A 182 34.17 -16.28 -8.39
N SER A 183 33.70 -17.09 -9.33
CA SER A 183 34.06 -17.00 -10.74
C SER A 183 32.85 -16.70 -11.61
N ARG A 184 31.76 -17.46 -11.46
CA ARG A 184 30.57 -17.37 -12.31
C ARG A 184 29.27 -17.47 -11.53
N CYS A 185 28.22 -16.87 -12.09
CA CYS A 185 26.87 -17.10 -11.60
C CYS A 185 26.30 -18.41 -12.19
N PHE A 186 25.29 -18.98 -11.53
CA PHE A 186 24.61 -20.19 -11.98
C PHE A 186 23.15 -19.93 -12.38
N ASN A 187 22.59 -20.80 -13.22
CA ASN A 187 21.16 -20.88 -13.58
C ASN A 187 20.62 -22.32 -13.55
N ASP A 188 21.36 -23.23 -12.92
CA ASP A 188 20.91 -24.60 -12.76
C ASP A 188 19.76 -24.71 -11.74
N LEU A 189 18.92 -25.73 -11.94
CA LEU A 189 17.89 -26.15 -11.00
C LEU A 189 18.23 -27.53 -10.46
N ASP A 190 18.68 -27.57 -9.21
CA ASP A 190 18.95 -28.80 -8.48
C ASP A 190 17.76 -29.10 -7.55
N VAL A 191 17.35 -30.36 -7.47
CA VAL A 191 16.18 -30.80 -6.71
C VAL A 191 16.59 -31.86 -5.71
N LEU A 192 16.31 -31.59 -4.44
CA LEU A 192 16.47 -32.54 -3.34
C LEU A 192 15.15 -33.24 -3.07
N ASP A 193 15.15 -34.56 -3.19
CA ASP A 193 14.06 -35.39 -2.65
C ASP A 193 14.14 -35.38 -1.12
N LEU A 194 13.07 -34.95 -0.44
CA LEU A 194 13.06 -34.78 1.02
C LEU A 194 12.90 -36.10 1.78
N ASP A 195 12.49 -37.17 1.12
CA ASP A 195 12.35 -38.49 1.74
C ASP A 195 13.67 -39.25 1.72
N THR A 196 14.40 -39.18 0.60
CA THR A 196 15.65 -39.93 0.41
C THR A 196 16.90 -39.07 0.59
N LEU A 197 16.75 -37.75 0.72
CA LEU A 197 17.84 -36.77 0.75
C LEU A 197 18.81 -36.93 -0.44
N THR A 198 18.25 -37.26 -1.60
CA THR A 198 19.00 -37.46 -2.85
C THR A 198 18.83 -36.25 -3.76
N TRP A 199 19.95 -35.68 -4.20
CA TRP A 199 19.98 -34.57 -5.14
C TRP A 199 19.94 -35.05 -6.59
N THR A 200 19.16 -34.36 -7.41
CA THR A 200 19.07 -34.58 -8.85
C THR A 200 19.10 -33.24 -9.60
N ARG A 201 19.76 -33.20 -10.76
CA ARG A 201 19.69 -32.06 -11.66
C ARG A 201 18.39 -32.12 -12.45
N ALA A 202 17.51 -31.15 -12.28
CA ALA A 202 16.30 -31.06 -13.08
C ALA A 202 16.63 -30.57 -14.50
N ALA A 203 16.10 -31.27 -15.51
CA ALA A 203 16.11 -30.80 -16.89
C ALA A 203 14.95 -29.82 -17.07
N VAL A 204 15.27 -28.54 -17.18
CA VAL A 204 14.29 -27.47 -17.44
C VAL A 204 14.29 -27.08 -18.92
N THR A 205 13.18 -26.49 -19.37
CA THR A 205 13.03 -26.02 -20.76
C THR A 205 12.31 -24.67 -20.80
N GLY A 206 12.24 -24.04 -21.97
CA GLY A 206 11.48 -22.80 -22.18
C GLY A 206 12.33 -21.54 -22.08
N ASP A 207 11.79 -20.50 -21.43
CA ASP A 207 12.44 -19.19 -21.32
C ASP A 207 13.47 -19.15 -20.18
N ASP A 208 14.50 -19.99 -20.29
CA ASP A 208 15.47 -20.21 -19.22
C ASP A 208 16.05 -18.90 -18.66
N PRO A 209 16.03 -18.73 -17.33
CA PRO A 209 16.59 -17.55 -16.71
C PRO A 209 18.10 -17.48 -16.94
N GLN A 210 18.60 -16.26 -17.18
CA GLN A 210 20.04 -15.99 -17.15
C GLN A 210 20.62 -16.38 -15.77
N ALA A 211 21.87 -16.86 -15.78
CA ALA A 211 22.64 -17.12 -14.57
C ALA A 211 22.70 -15.89 -13.67
N ARG A 212 22.43 -16.07 -12.37
CA ARG A 212 22.25 -14.97 -11.42
C ARG A 212 22.53 -15.37 -9.97
N ASN A 213 22.90 -14.37 -9.18
CA ASN A 213 23.02 -14.49 -7.73
C ASN A 213 22.15 -13.45 -7.02
N ALA A 214 21.87 -13.68 -5.74
CA ALA A 214 21.11 -12.76 -4.87
C ALA A 214 19.75 -12.32 -5.47
N ALA A 215 19.12 -13.23 -6.21
CA ALA A 215 17.73 -13.13 -6.67
C ALA A 215 16.78 -13.55 -5.53
N SER A 216 15.48 -13.38 -5.74
CA SER A 216 14.45 -13.98 -4.91
C SER A 216 13.75 -15.11 -5.66
N LEU A 217 13.41 -16.18 -4.95
CA LEU A 217 12.66 -17.32 -5.47
C LEU A 217 11.54 -17.62 -4.48
N THR A 218 10.29 -17.61 -4.95
CA THR A 218 9.12 -17.82 -4.10
C THR A 218 8.21 -18.87 -4.72
N VAL A 219 7.67 -19.76 -3.88
CA VAL A 219 6.65 -20.73 -4.31
C VAL A 219 5.30 -20.03 -4.31
N VAL A 220 4.62 -20.06 -5.45
CA VAL A 220 3.25 -19.57 -5.61
C VAL A 220 2.44 -20.73 -6.19
N HIS A 221 1.56 -21.33 -5.37
CA HIS A 221 0.86 -22.57 -5.69
C HIS A 221 1.82 -23.68 -6.17
N ASP A 222 1.67 -24.14 -7.42
CA ASP A 222 2.50 -25.17 -8.09
C ASP A 222 3.57 -24.56 -9.02
N GLN A 223 3.97 -23.31 -8.77
CA GLN A 223 4.94 -22.58 -9.60
C GLN A 223 6.03 -21.91 -8.76
N LEU A 224 7.20 -21.69 -9.37
CA LEU A 224 8.29 -20.90 -8.77
C LEU A 224 8.41 -19.56 -9.47
N PHE A 225 8.29 -18.48 -8.70
CA PHE A 225 8.46 -17.11 -9.16
C PHE A 225 9.87 -16.66 -8.83
N LEU A 226 10.68 -16.43 -9.86
CA LEU A 226 12.05 -15.93 -9.78
C LEU A 226 12.05 -14.46 -10.19
N PHE A 227 12.49 -13.57 -9.30
CA PHE A 227 12.65 -12.15 -9.60
C PHE A 227 14.06 -11.67 -9.29
N GLY A 228 14.57 -10.84 -10.20
CA GLY A 228 15.75 -10.04 -9.94
C GLY A 228 17.06 -10.81 -9.92
N GLY A 229 18.00 -10.31 -9.12
CA GLY A 229 19.36 -10.82 -8.96
C GLY A 229 20.39 -10.10 -9.84
N HIS A 230 21.63 -10.55 -9.75
CA HIS A 230 22.75 -10.00 -10.52
C HIS A 230 23.41 -11.10 -11.36
N SER A 231 23.60 -10.86 -12.66
CA SER A 231 24.14 -11.86 -13.59
C SER A 231 25.67 -12.00 -13.58
N GLY A 232 26.34 -11.15 -12.80
CA GLY A 232 27.78 -10.91 -12.87
C GLY A 232 28.11 -9.65 -13.68
N ALA A 233 27.24 -9.26 -14.61
CA ALA A 233 27.39 -8.04 -15.41
C ALA A 233 26.33 -6.97 -15.11
N LYS A 234 25.09 -7.37 -14.80
CA LYS A 234 23.97 -6.42 -14.61
C LYS A 234 22.98 -6.90 -13.56
N HIS A 235 22.28 -5.95 -12.95
CA HIS A 235 21.08 -6.19 -12.16
C HIS A 235 19.92 -6.52 -13.11
N LEU A 236 19.22 -7.61 -12.84
CA LEU A 236 18.16 -8.12 -13.70
C LEU A 236 16.81 -7.61 -13.19
N PRO A 237 15.93 -7.05 -14.04
CA PRO A 237 14.57 -6.64 -13.65
C PRO A 237 13.51 -7.67 -14.05
N ASP A 238 13.92 -8.88 -14.48
CA ASP A 238 12.99 -9.84 -15.07
C ASP A 238 12.28 -10.69 -14.03
N LEU A 239 11.00 -10.95 -14.29
CA LEU A 239 10.21 -12.01 -13.67
C LEU A 239 10.26 -13.25 -14.56
N ARG A 240 10.50 -14.40 -13.95
CA ARG A 240 10.45 -15.73 -14.57
C ARG A 240 9.60 -16.66 -13.72
N VAL A 241 8.77 -17.47 -14.37
CA VAL A 241 7.89 -18.42 -13.70
C VAL A 241 8.18 -19.83 -14.20
N LEU A 242 8.53 -20.73 -13.28
CA LEU A 242 8.68 -22.15 -13.56
C LEU A 242 7.41 -22.88 -13.17
N ASP A 243 6.81 -23.58 -14.12
CA ASP A 243 5.75 -24.54 -13.83
C ASP A 243 6.38 -25.84 -13.30
N LEU A 244 6.01 -26.27 -12.09
CA LEU A 244 6.64 -27.44 -11.45
C LEU A 244 6.15 -28.78 -11.98
N ALA A 245 5.02 -28.82 -12.68
CA ALA A 245 4.51 -30.04 -13.30
C ALA A 245 5.26 -30.36 -14.60
N THR A 246 5.58 -29.34 -15.38
CA THR A 246 6.22 -29.44 -16.69
C THR A 246 7.72 -29.12 -16.67
N LEU A 247 8.21 -28.51 -15.58
CA LEU A 247 9.57 -27.97 -15.46
C LEU A 247 9.93 -27.01 -16.61
N ARG A 248 8.93 -26.23 -17.07
CA ARG A 248 9.09 -25.25 -18.14
C ARG A 248 9.09 -23.83 -17.59
N TRP A 249 10.17 -23.09 -17.84
CA TRP A 249 10.24 -21.67 -17.60
C TRP A 249 9.42 -20.88 -18.61
N SER A 250 8.84 -19.79 -18.13
CA SER A 250 8.10 -18.83 -18.92
C SER A 250 8.45 -17.41 -18.50
N LYS A 251 8.29 -16.48 -19.43
CA LYS A 251 8.33 -15.04 -19.17
C LYS A 251 6.91 -14.48 -19.25
N PRO A 252 6.18 -14.34 -18.11
CA PRO A 252 4.85 -13.78 -18.14
C PRO A 252 4.88 -12.32 -18.59
N GLU A 253 3.83 -11.89 -19.29
CA GLU A 253 3.59 -10.48 -19.55
C GLU A 253 3.09 -9.82 -18.27
N THR A 254 3.77 -8.77 -17.84
CA THR A 254 3.40 -8.04 -16.63
C THR A 254 2.92 -6.64 -16.97
N LYS A 255 2.06 -6.05 -16.13
CA LYS A 255 1.54 -4.68 -16.29
C LYS A 255 1.85 -3.84 -15.05
N GLY A 256 1.60 -2.54 -15.11
CA GLY A 256 1.77 -1.65 -13.97
C GLY A 256 3.22 -1.27 -13.64
N ALA A 257 3.45 -0.87 -12.39
CA ALA A 257 4.69 -0.26 -11.93
C ALA A 257 5.78 -1.32 -11.62
N ARG A 258 6.52 -1.72 -12.65
CA ARG A 258 7.55 -2.76 -12.52
C ARG A 258 8.74 -2.29 -11.68
N PRO A 259 9.27 -3.13 -10.77
CA PRO A 259 10.48 -2.81 -10.04
C PRO A 259 11.70 -2.71 -10.97
N PRO A 260 12.73 -1.93 -10.59
CA PRO A 260 14.02 -1.93 -11.28
C PRO A 260 14.74 -3.28 -11.09
N GLY A 261 15.90 -3.42 -11.71
CA GLY A 261 16.74 -4.60 -11.48
C GLY A 261 17.34 -4.56 -10.07
N LEU A 262 16.98 -5.51 -9.22
CA LEU A 262 17.35 -5.51 -7.80
C LEU A 262 18.11 -6.77 -7.42
N ARG A 263 19.14 -6.64 -6.58
CA ARG A 263 19.78 -7.78 -5.88
C ARG A 263 19.69 -7.62 -4.37
N GLY A 264 19.65 -8.75 -3.65
CA GLY A 264 19.57 -8.75 -2.18
C GLY A 264 18.30 -8.07 -1.64
N HIS A 265 17.26 -7.99 -2.46
CA HIS A 265 15.89 -7.70 -2.03
C HIS A 265 15.27 -8.96 -1.45
N THR A 266 14.10 -8.84 -0.83
CA THR A 266 13.28 -9.98 -0.45
C THR A 266 12.01 -10.03 -1.29
N ALA A 267 11.44 -11.22 -1.47
CA ALA A 267 10.12 -11.41 -2.04
C ALA A 267 9.37 -12.42 -1.17
N SER A 268 8.24 -12.01 -0.60
CA SER A 268 7.44 -12.85 0.30
C SER A 268 6.02 -12.94 -0.23
N LEU A 269 5.47 -14.16 -0.31
CA LEU A 269 4.06 -14.36 -0.66
C LEU A 269 3.20 -14.05 0.58
N VAL A 270 2.25 -13.14 0.42
CA VAL A 270 1.23 -12.80 1.43
C VAL A 270 -0.10 -12.76 0.71
N GLY A 271 -1.03 -13.64 1.10
CA GLY A 271 -2.24 -13.89 0.32
C GLY A 271 -1.91 -14.32 -1.11
N GLU A 272 -2.48 -13.61 -2.09
CA GLU A 272 -2.23 -13.79 -3.54
C GLU A 272 -1.27 -12.73 -4.11
N LYS A 273 -0.51 -12.05 -3.23
CA LYS A 273 0.44 -11.02 -3.64
C LYS A 273 1.87 -11.39 -3.26
N LEU A 274 2.76 -11.25 -4.23
CA LEU A 274 4.19 -11.32 -3.99
C LEU A 274 4.69 -9.91 -3.60
N VAL A 275 5.09 -9.74 -2.35
CA VAL A 275 5.57 -8.47 -1.80
C VAL A 275 7.09 -8.42 -1.88
N LEU A 276 7.63 -7.52 -2.68
CA LEU A 276 9.05 -7.23 -2.82
C LEU A 276 9.41 -6.02 -1.96
N PHE A 277 10.50 -6.13 -1.21
CA PHE A 277 10.98 -5.02 -0.39
C PHE A 277 12.47 -4.77 -0.60
N ALA A 278 12.79 -3.49 -0.77
CA ALA A 278 14.15 -2.95 -0.75
C ALA A 278 15.09 -3.63 -1.78
N GLY A 279 16.39 -3.66 -1.51
CA GLY A 279 17.42 -4.20 -2.40
C GLY A 279 18.34 -3.14 -2.98
N TYR A 280 19.32 -3.59 -3.79
CA TYR A 280 20.30 -2.72 -4.44
C TYR A 280 20.20 -2.82 -5.96
N ASP A 281 20.15 -1.67 -6.63
CA ASP A 281 19.96 -1.54 -8.08
C ASP A 281 21.26 -1.25 -8.85
N GLY A 282 22.39 -1.15 -8.14
CA GLY A 282 23.67 -0.70 -8.69
C GLY A 282 24.01 0.75 -8.40
N ARG A 283 23.06 1.54 -7.89
CA ARG A 283 23.23 2.94 -7.52
C ARG A 283 22.95 3.16 -6.04
N SER A 284 21.76 2.79 -5.57
CA SER A 284 21.30 3.02 -4.21
C SER A 284 20.66 1.77 -3.60
N ARG A 285 20.55 1.74 -2.27
CA ARG A 285 19.74 0.75 -1.58
C ARG A 285 18.34 1.33 -1.44
N SER A 286 17.35 0.67 -2.03
CA SER A 286 15.96 1.11 -1.97
C SER A 286 15.32 0.71 -0.64
N ASN A 287 14.33 1.48 -0.20
CA ASN A 287 13.35 1.13 0.85
C ASN A 287 11.93 1.02 0.28
N GLU A 288 11.79 0.92 -1.03
CA GLU A 288 10.50 0.86 -1.71
C GLU A 288 9.87 -0.53 -1.59
N LEU A 289 8.55 -0.54 -1.67
CA LEU A 289 7.72 -1.74 -1.74
C LEU A 289 7.18 -1.88 -3.16
N PHE A 290 7.24 -3.09 -3.70
CA PHE A 290 6.51 -3.45 -4.91
C PHE A 290 5.65 -4.66 -4.61
N THR A 291 4.42 -4.69 -5.12
CA THR A 291 3.56 -5.88 -5.01
C THR A 291 3.19 -6.38 -6.39
N LEU A 292 3.23 -7.69 -6.57
CA LEU A 292 2.75 -8.36 -7.77
C LEU A 292 1.53 -9.19 -7.40
N ASP A 293 0.41 -8.89 -8.04
CA ASP A 293 -0.74 -9.79 -8.05
C ASP A 293 -0.39 -11.04 -8.88
N THR A 294 -0.37 -12.21 -8.24
CA THR A 294 0.12 -13.45 -8.85
C THR A 294 -0.85 -14.04 -9.87
N THR A 295 -2.11 -13.60 -9.87
CA THR A 295 -3.15 -14.06 -10.79
C THR A 295 -3.18 -13.23 -12.07
N THR A 296 -3.09 -11.90 -11.93
CA THR A 296 -3.21 -10.94 -13.03
C THR A 296 -1.86 -10.49 -13.60
N PHE A 297 -0.75 -10.79 -12.91
CA PHE A 297 0.60 -10.30 -13.23
C PHE A 297 0.70 -8.77 -13.28
N ALA A 298 -0.15 -8.08 -12.51
CA ALA A 298 -0.11 -6.63 -12.36
C ALA A 298 0.82 -6.25 -11.20
N TRP A 299 1.80 -5.40 -11.48
CA TRP A 299 2.62 -4.75 -10.48
C TRP A 299 1.96 -3.48 -9.96
N ASP A 300 2.07 -3.30 -8.66
CA ASP A 300 1.73 -2.08 -7.95
C ASP A 300 2.96 -1.59 -7.17
N HIS A 301 3.02 -0.28 -6.96
CA HIS A 301 4.10 0.40 -6.24
C HIS A 301 3.49 1.23 -5.11
N PRO A 302 3.16 0.58 -3.97
CA PRO A 302 2.65 1.29 -2.80
C PRO A 302 3.63 2.40 -2.38
N PRO A 303 3.13 3.59 -2.02
CA PRO A 303 4.01 4.67 -1.62
C PRO A 303 4.70 4.35 -0.30
N VAL A 304 5.82 5.04 -0.06
CA VAL A 304 6.63 4.87 1.14
C VAL A 304 5.88 5.49 2.32
N ALA A 305 5.40 4.65 3.23
CA ALA A 305 4.67 5.07 4.42
C ALA A 305 5.59 5.66 5.50
N GLU A 306 5.01 6.40 6.44
CA GLU A 306 5.70 6.75 7.69
C GLU A 306 6.18 5.48 8.42
N GLY A 307 7.37 5.54 9.02
CA GLY A 307 7.98 4.39 9.69
C GLY A 307 8.64 3.37 8.76
N THR A 308 8.61 3.58 7.44
CA THR A 308 9.29 2.67 6.49
C THR A 308 10.79 2.57 6.84
N PRO A 309 11.34 1.34 6.92
CA PRO A 309 12.75 1.14 7.27
C PRO A 309 13.68 1.82 6.27
N ALA A 310 14.88 2.21 6.72
CA ALA A 310 15.92 2.74 5.82
C ALA A 310 16.27 1.77 4.69
N GLY A 311 16.70 2.32 3.54
CA GLY A 311 17.04 1.55 2.35
C GLY A 311 18.13 0.53 2.62
N ARG A 312 17.90 -0.74 2.25
CA ARG A 312 18.76 -1.86 2.67
C ARG A 312 18.84 -2.97 1.64
N GLN A 313 19.89 -3.78 1.70
CA GLN A 313 20.01 -5.03 0.96
C GLN A 313 20.49 -6.17 1.86
N ARG A 314 20.28 -7.41 1.42
CA ARG A 314 20.63 -8.66 2.13
C ARG A 314 20.08 -8.70 3.56
N HIS A 315 18.93 -8.06 3.74
CA HIS A 315 18.06 -8.25 4.89
C HIS A 315 17.24 -9.52 4.66
N THR A 316 16.47 -9.92 5.66
CA THR A 316 15.51 -11.03 5.52
C THR A 316 14.10 -10.55 5.81
N THR A 317 13.14 -11.24 5.22
CA THR A 317 11.73 -11.10 5.57
C THR A 317 11.15 -12.45 5.93
N VAL A 318 10.19 -12.46 6.85
CA VAL A 318 9.42 -13.66 7.16
C VAL A 318 7.97 -13.32 7.48
N ALA A 319 7.03 -14.12 6.98
CA ALA A 319 5.62 -13.95 7.29
C ALA A 319 5.28 -14.44 8.69
N ILE A 320 4.57 -13.62 9.47
CA ILE A 320 4.10 -13.91 10.83
C ILE A 320 2.57 -13.87 10.89
N GLY A 321 1.96 -14.87 10.26
CA GLY A 321 0.51 -14.95 10.07
C GLY A 321 0.07 -14.49 8.68
N PRO A 322 -1.24 -14.25 8.48
CA PRO A 322 -1.80 -14.10 7.14
C PRO A 322 -1.45 -12.78 6.44
N HIS A 323 -1.14 -11.72 7.19
CA HIS A 323 -1.03 -10.36 6.65
C HIS A 323 0.18 -9.57 7.17
N ARG A 324 1.14 -10.20 7.83
CA ARG A 324 2.27 -9.48 8.45
C ARG A 324 3.62 -10.03 8.01
N LEU A 325 4.54 -9.13 7.69
CA LEU A 325 5.92 -9.46 7.35
C LEU A 325 6.86 -8.83 8.39
N VAL A 326 7.77 -9.62 8.94
CA VAL A 326 8.89 -9.10 9.73
C VAL A 326 10.06 -8.87 8.80
N VAL A 327 10.63 -7.67 8.79
CA VAL A 327 11.95 -7.35 8.21
C VAL A 327 12.98 -7.37 9.32
N PHE A 328 14.13 -8.02 9.09
CA PHE A 328 15.24 -7.99 10.04
C PHE A 328 16.60 -7.74 9.36
N GLY A 329 17.35 -6.81 9.96
CA GLY A 329 18.74 -6.51 9.64
C GLY A 329 18.96 -6.01 8.22
N GLY A 330 20.12 -6.37 7.65
CA GLY A 330 20.56 -5.95 6.32
C GLY A 330 21.74 -4.96 6.37
N PHE A 331 22.05 -4.38 5.22
CA PHE A 331 23.11 -3.39 5.05
C PHE A 331 22.60 -2.18 4.26
N ASP A 332 22.73 -0.98 4.83
CA ASP A 332 22.25 0.28 4.24
C ASP A 332 23.25 0.95 3.28
N GLY A 333 24.49 0.46 3.25
CA GLY A 333 25.60 1.08 2.50
C GLY A 333 26.70 1.64 3.40
N PHE A 334 26.40 1.87 4.67
CA PHE A 334 27.32 2.40 5.69
C PHE A 334 27.45 1.43 6.88
N ARG A 335 26.34 0.85 7.34
CA ARG A 335 26.26 0.02 8.54
C ARG A 335 25.46 -1.25 8.30
N TRP A 336 25.82 -2.28 9.03
CA TRP A 336 24.97 -3.45 9.24
C TRP A 336 23.89 -3.08 10.25
N LEU A 337 22.70 -3.61 10.02
CA LEU A 337 21.52 -3.27 10.77
C LEU A 337 21.10 -4.46 11.65
N ASP A 338 20.52 -4.16 12.81
CA ASP A 338 19.91 -5.08 13.78
C ASP A 338 18.47 -4.67 14.13
N ASP A 339 17.91 -3.73 13.37
CA ASP A 339 16.54 -3.31 13.53
C ASP A 339 15.56 -4.38 13.01
N CYS A 340 14.43 -4.45 13.69
CA CYS A 340 13.32 -5.34 13.36
C CYS A 340 12.10 -4.47 13.10
N HIS A 341 11.44 -4.71 11.97
CA HIS A 341 10.25 -3.96 11.57
C HIS A 341 9.14 -4.92 11.20
N VAL A 342 7.90 -4.56 11.48
CA VAL A 342 6.72 -5.31 11.07
C VAL A 342 5.94 -4.49 10.06
N LEU A 343 5.70 -5.05 8.87
CA LEU A 343 4.80 -4.52 7.86
C LEU A 343 3.46 -5.23 7.95
N ASP A 344 2.38 -4.47 8.14
CA ASP A 344 1.01 -4.95 7.97
C ASP A 344 0.56 -4.79 6.50
N VAL A 345 0.59 -5.90 5.78
CA VAL A 345 0.18 -6.01 4.37
C VAL A 345 -1.35 -6.02 4.24
N GLY A 346 -2.10 -6.38 5.29
CA GLY A 346 -3.57 -6.43 5.24
C GLY A 346 -4.19 -5.06 5.01
N ARG A 347 -3.53 -3.99 5.45
CA ARG A 347 -3.94 -2.60 5.17
C ARG A 347 -3.78 -2.22 3.69
N LEU A 348 -2.78 -2.79 2.99
CA LEU A 348 -2.63 -2.66 1.54
C LEU A 348 -3.75 -3.39 0.78
N GLU A 349 -4.32 -4.45 1.35
CA GLU A 349 -5.46 -5.18 0.76
C GLU A 349 -6.79 -4.47 1.05
N GLN A 350 -6.98 -3.93 2.25
CA GLN A 350 -8.18 -3.18 2.62
C GLN A 350 -8.35 -1.92 1.78
N SER A 351 -7.28 -1.19 1.46
CA SER A 351 -7.33 -0.01 0.59
C SER A 351 -7.76 -0.38 -0.84
N ALA A 352 -7.25 -1.48 -1.39
CA ALA A 352 -7.61 -1.97 -2.72
C ALA A 352 -9.07 -2.44 -2.80
N ILE A 353 -9.54 -3.23 -1.82
CA ILE A 353 -10.92 -3.72 -1.77
C ILE A 353 -11.91 -2.58 -1.54
N THR A 354 -11.58 -1.65 -0.63
CA THR A 354 -12.41 -0.47 -0.35
C THR A 354 -12.53 0.42 -1.58
N SER A 355 -11.45 0.62 -2.34
CA SER A 355 -11.47 1.42 -3.57
C SER A 355 -12.39 0.83 -4.64
N ALA A 356 -12.33 -0.49 -4.89
CA ALA A 356 -13.22 -1.15 -5.84
C ALA A 356 -14.69 -1.10 -5.40
N THR A 357 -14.95 -1.34 -4.11
CA THR A 357 -16.32 -1.29 -3.55
C THR A 357 -16.89 0.13 -3.59
N LEU A 358 -16.09 1.14 -3.25
CA LEU A 358 -16.50 2.55 -3.34
C LEU A 358 -16.74 2.98 -4.79
N THR A 359 -15.94 2.48 -5.74
CA THR A 359 -16.15 2.75 -7.17
C THR A 359 -17.45 2.12 -7.68
N SER A 360 -17.74 0.88 -7.28
CA SER A 360 -19.02 0.22 -7.58
C SER A 360 -20.18 1.00 -6.97
N LEU A 361 -20.12 1.30 -5.66
CA LEU A 361 -21.17 2.05 -4.97
C LEU A 361 -21.42 3.43 -5.61
N ARG A 362 -20.35 4.13 -6.01
CA ARG A 362 -20.45 5.38 -6.75
C ARG A 362 -21.19 5.19 -8.07
N GLY A 363 -20.82 4.17 -8.85
CA GLY A 363 -21.50 3.83 -10.11
C GLY A 363 -22.97 3.49 -9.91
N ASP A 364 -23.28 2.69 -8.88
CA ASP A 364 -24.63 2.30 -8.52
C ASP A 364 -25.48 3.53 -8.16
N LEU A 365 -24.96 4.44 -7.32
CA LEU A 365 -25.66 5.68 -6.97
C LEU A 365 -25.79 6.65 -8.16
N SER A 366 -24.76 6.79 -8.98
CA SER A 366 -24.84 7.58 -10.22
C SER A 366 -25.94 7.08 -11.17
N SER A 367 -26.19 5.77 -11.22
CA SER A 367 -27.23 5.19 -12.08
C SER A 367 -28.68 5.55 -11.67
N LEU A 368 -28.87 6.07 -10.45
CA LEU A 368 -30.16 6.51 -9.93
C LEU A 368 -30.53 7.93 -10.37
N VAL A 369 -29.55 8.72 -10.82
CA VAL A 369 -29.76 10.14 -11.12
C VAL A 369 -30.69 10.30 -12.32
N ASN A 370 -31.78 11.05 -12.13
CA ASN A 370 -32.78 11.34 -13.16
C ASN A 370 -33.29 10.08 -13.92
N ASN A 371 -33.41 8.96 -13.20
CA ASN A 371 -33.82 7.68 -13.76
C ASN A 371 -35.25 7.32 -13.32
N PRO A 372 -36.25 7.31 -14.22
CA PRO A 372 -37.64 6.96 -13.87
C PRO A 372 -37.81 5.55 -13.31
N ASP A 373 -36.94 4.61 -13.67
CA ASP A 373 -37.02 3.20 -13.25
C ASP A 373 -36.44 2.96 -11.83
N SER A 374 -35.89 4.02 -11.20
CA SER A 374 -35.21 3.94 -9.90
C SER A 374 -36.12 4.12 -8.68
N PHE A 375 -37.45 4.15 -8.87
CA PHE A 375 -38.45 4.46 -7.85
C PHE A 375 -38.28 5.85 -7.20
N PRO A 376 -38.23 6.93 -8.00
CA PRO A 376 -38.11 8.29 -7.48
C PRO A 376 -39.36 8.69 -6.67
N ASP A 377 -39.16 9.48 -5.61
CA ASP A 377 -40.21 9.95 -4.69
C ASP A 377 -40.36 11.49 -4.68
N VAL A 378 -39.62 12.19 -5.55
CA VAL A 378 -39.79 13.63 -5.82
C VAL A 378 -39.45 13.96 -7.27
N THR A 379 -40.19 14.90 -7.86
CA THR A 379 -39.91 15.46 -9.18
C THR A 379 -39.65 16.96 -9.09
N PHE A 380 -38.55 17.43 -9.66
CA PHE A 380 -38.27 18.85 -9.83
C PHE A 380 -38.74 19.32 -11.20
N VAL A 381 -39.41 20.47 -11.23
CA VAL A 381 -39.95 21.09 -12.44
C VAL A 381 -39.12 22.33 -12.76
N LEU A 382 -38.35 22.28 -13.86
CA LEU A 382 -37.42 23.32 -14.32
C LEU A 382 -37.94 23.92 -15.63
N GLY A 383 -38.80 24.92 -15.54
CA GLY A 383 -39.55 25.40 -16.70
C GLY A 383 -40.47 24.30 -17.25
N ASP A 384 -40.22 23.90 -18.50
CA ASP A 384 -40.95 22.79 -19.16
C ASP A 384 -40.30 21.41 -18.90
N ASP A 385 -39.10 21.39 -18.33
CA ASP A 385 -38.36 20.15 -18.04
C ASP A 385 -38.74 19.56 -16.68
N ARG A 386 -38.61 18.23 -16.59
CA ARG A 386 -38.82 17.45 -15.38
C ARG A 386 -37.59 16.62 -15.06
N VAL A 387 -37.21 16.60 -13.79
CA VAL A 387 -36.08 15.82 -13.26
C VAL A 387 -36.54 15.02 -12.05
N VAL A 388 -36.40 13.71 -12.09
CA VAL A 388 -36.80 12.83 -10.98
C VAL A 388 -35.64 12.56 -10.02
N ALA A 389 -35.92 12.44 -8.73
CA ALA A 389 -34.91 12.23 -7.69
C ALA A 389 -35.47 11.51 -6.44
N HIS A 390 -34.60 11.31 -5.46
CA HIS A 390 -34.85 10.59 -4.20
C HIS A 390 -34.66 11.53 -3.00
N ARG A 391 -35.74 11.78 -2.24
CA ARG A 391 -35.75 12.65 -1.04
C ARG A 391 -34.74 12.18 -0.02
N GLY A 392 -34.61 10.87 0.19
CA GLY A 392 -33.66 10.31 1.16
C GLY A 392 -32.20 10.67 0.88
N ILE A 393 -31.79 10.65 -0.40
CA ILE A 393 -30.42 11.00 -0.81
C ILE A 393 -30.22 12.51 -0.67
N LEU A 394 -31.15 13.33 -1.17
CA LEU A 394 -31.07 14.79 -1.07
C LEU A 394 -31.03 15.26 0.39
N TRP A 395 -31.90 14.70 1.23
CA TRP A 395 -31.94 14.96 2.66
C TRP A 395 -30.63 14.60 3.35
N ALA A 396 -30.00 13.49 2.97
CA ALA A 396 -28.73 13.07 3.57
C ALA A 396 -27.57 13.98 3.15
N ARG A 397 -27.55 14.43 1.90
CA ARG A 397 -26.37 14.98 1.21
C ARG A 397 -26.35 16.51 1.09
N SER A 398 -27.43 17.20 1.46
CA SER A 398 -27.50 18.67 1.42
C SER A 398 -28.28 19.20 2.61
N GLU A 399 -27.70 20.15 3.35
CA GLU A 399 -28.39 20.81 4.46
C GLU A 399 -29.59 21.64 3.98
N HIS A 400 -29.48 22.26 2.80
CA HIS A 400 -30.57 22.99 2.17
C HIS A 400 -31.77 22.07 1.91
N PHE A 401 -31.56 20.93 1.22
CA PHE A 401 -32.63 19.98 0.97
C PHE A 401 -33.14 19.34 2.26
N ARG A 402 -32.26 19.05 3.24
CA ARG A 402 -32.69 18.60 4.58
C ARG A 402 -33.66 19.59 5.22
N ALA A 403 -33.34 20.88 5.21
CA ALA A 403 -34.19 21.92 5.77
C ALA A 403 -35.52 22.03 5.02
N MET A 404 -35.48 22.11 3.69
CA MET A 404 -36.68 22.19 2.84
C MET A 404 -37.63 21.00 3.08
N LEU A 405 -37.11 19.78 3.07
CA LEU A 405 -37.89 18.55 3.20
C LEU A 405 -38.35 18.27 4.65
N SER A 406 -37.76 18.94 5.65
CA SER A 406 -38.11 18.78 7.08
C SER A 406 -38.90 19.96 7.65
N SER A 407 -39.15 21.01 6.87
CA SER A 407 -39.72 22.29 7.33
C SER A 407 -41.21 22.24 7.70
N GLY A 408 -41.95 21.22 7.27
CA GLY A 408 -43.41 21.16 7.37
C GLY A 408 -44.15 22.07 6.39
N MET A 409 -43.43 22.76 5.49
CA MET A 409 -43.99 23.59 4.41
C MET A 409 -44.48 22.72 3.23
N GLU A 410 -45.11 23.32 2.21
CA GLU A 410 -45.71 22.59 1.08
C GLU A 410 -44.72 21.61 0.42
N GLU A 411 -43.48 22.04 0.21
CA GLU A 411 -42.37 21.28 -0.38
C GLU A 411 -42.01 20.03 0.43
N SER A 412 -42.28 20.03 1.75
CA SER A 412 -42.01 18.88 2.63
C SER A 412 -42.94 17.69 2.36
N SER A 413 -44.06 17.89 1.66
CA SER A 413 -45.02 16.85 1.28
C SER A 413 -45.37 16.81 -0.20
N ALA A 414 -44.96 17.83 -0.98
CA ALA A 414 -45.22 17.90 -2.41
C ALA A 414 -44.46 16.81 -3.18
N ALA A 415 -45.17 16.19 -4.14
CA ALA A 415 -44.59 15.27 -5.11
C ALA A 415 -43.79 16.00 -6.20
N GLU A 416 -44.16 17.26 -6.48
CA GLU A 416 -43.49 18.12 -7.45
C GLU A 416 -42.99 19.41 -6.79
N ILE A 417 -41.73 19.77 -7.04
CA ILE A 417 -41.08 20.98 -6.51
C ILE A 417 -40.64 21.84 -7.68
N ARG A 418 -41.05 23.10 -7.72
CA ARG A 418 -40.72 24.02 -8.83
C ARG A 418 -39.39 24.71 -8.57
N VAL A 419 -38.50 24.66 -9.57
CA VAL A 419 -37.17 25.26 -9.55
C VAL A 419 -36.98 26.01 -10.89
N PRO A 420 -37.59 27.20 -11.04
CA PRO A 420 -37.72 27.85 -12.35
C PRO A 420 -36.45 28.52 -12.87
N ASP A 421 -35.49 28.81 -11.99
CA ASP A 421 -34.36 29.70 -12.29
C ASP A 421 -33.13 28.98 -12.88
N TRP A 422 -33.18 27.66 -13.05
CA TRP A 422 -32.03 26.83 -13.38
C TRP A 422 -32.30 25.90 -14.57
N THR A 423 -31.29 25.64 -15.39
CA THR A 423 -31.38 24.67 -16.48
C THR A 423 -31.36 23.24 -15.96
N LYS A 424 -32.01 22.34 -16.70
CA LYS A 424 -31.95 20.90 -16.44
C LYS A 424 -30.51 20.37 -16.40
N ALA A 425 -29.64 20.84 -17.28
CA ALA A 425 -28.26 20.36 -17.38
C ALA A 425 -27.47 20.67 -16.10
N ALA A 426 -27.53 21.92 -15.62
CA ALA A 426 -26.87 22.32 -14.37
C ALA A 426 -27.49 21.61 -13.15
N PHE A 427 -28.82 21.48 -13.11
CA PHE A 427 -29.49 20.83 -11.99
C PHE A 427 -29.17 19.33 -11.91
N VAL A 428 -29.16 18.62 -13.05
CA VAL A 428 -28.75 17.20 -13.11
C VAL A 428 -27.28 17.06 -12.69
N ALA A 429 -26.40 17.96 -13.10
CA ALA A 429 -24.99 17.93 -12.69
C ALA A 429 -24.82 18.10 -11.16
N MET A 430 -25.63 18.95 -10.51
CA MET A 430 -25.67 19.02 -9.05
C MET A 430 -26.17 17.71 -8.44
N LEU A 431 -27.23 17.11 -9.00
CA LEU A 431 -27.73 15.81 -8.51
C LEU A 431 -26.66 14.72 -8.65
N GLU A 432 -25.92 14.67 -9.75
CA GLU A 432 -24.81 13.73 -9.93
C GLU A 432 -23.75 13.89 -8.82
N TYR A 433 -23.42 15.13 -8.45
CA TYR A 433 -22.54 15.40 -7.32
C TYR A 433 -23.14 14.93 -5.99
N LEU A 434 -24.42 15.25 -5.71
CA LEU A 434 -25.07 14.86 -4.46
C LEU A 434 -25.13 13.33 -4.29
N TYR A 435 -25.32 12.59 -5.38
CA TYR A 435 -25.43 11.14 -5.38
C TYR A 435 -24.07 10.44 -5.34
N SER A 436 -23.08 10.96 -6.08
CA SER A 436 -21.81 10.25 -6.33
C SER A 436 -20.61 10.83 -5.57
N GLY A 437 -20.72 12.07 -5.07
CA GLY A 437 -19.63 12.86 -4.51
C GLY A 437 -18.59 13.31 -5.53
N SER A 438 -18.85 13.15 -6.84
CA SER A 438 -17.93 13.55 -7.92
C SER A 438 -18.57 14.65 -8.75
N ALA A 439 -17.83 15.73 -9.01
CA ALA A 439 -18.29 16.76 -9.94
C ALA A 439 -18.20 16.22 -11.37
N PRO A 440 -19.30 16.29 -12.15
CA PRO A 440 -19.28 15.82 -13.52
C PRO A 440 -18.44 16.73 -14.43
N SER A 441 -17.89 16.14 -15.49
CA SER A 441 -17.23 16.92 -16.55
C SER A 441 -18.31 17.51 -17.46
N THR A 442 -18.54 18.80 -17.32
CA THR A 442 -19.55 19.54 -18.10
C THR A 442 -18.91 20.62 -18.97
N ALA A 443 -19.65 21.09 -19.97
CA ALA A 443 -19.22 22.24 -20.78
C ALA A 443 -19.08 23.50 -19.89
N PRO A 444 -18.14 24.43 -20.19
CA PRO A 444 -17.84 25.57 -19.32
C PRO A 444 -19.07 26.41 -18.93
N MET A 445 -20.02 26.61 -19.85
CA MET A 445 -21.26 27.34 -19.57
C MET A 445 -22.16 26.62 -18.55
N VAL A 446 -22.21 25.28 -18.60
CA VAL A 446 -22.95 24.47 -17.61
C VAL A 446 -22.21 24.48 -16.28
N THR A 447 -20.88 24.39 -16.27
CA THR A 447 -20.07 24.49 -15.05
C THR A 447 -20.23 25.86 -14.37
N LEU A 448 -20.37 26.93 -15.15
CA LEU A 448 -20.63 28.27 -14.65
C LEU A 448 -21.98 28.39 -13.92
N GLU A 449 -23.03 27.85 -14.55
CA GLU A 449 -24.35 27.79 -13.94
C GLU A 449 -24.36 26.87 -12.72
N LEU A 450 -23.68 25.71 -12.79
CA LEU A 450 -23.50 24.77 -11.68
C LEU A 450 -22.80 25.42 -10.48
N MET A 451 -21.81 26.29 -10.70
CA MET A 451 -21.16 27.05 -9.62
C MET A 451 -22.15 27.98 -8.92
N SER A 452 -23.00 28.66 -9.70
CA SER A 452 -24.04 29.55 -9.17
C SER A 452 -25.10 28.77 -8.39
N LEU A 453 -25.43 27.58 -8.89
CA LEU A 453 -26.37 26.65 -8.26
C LEU A 453 -25.78 26.06 -6.97
N ALA A 454 -24.50 25.69 -6.97
CA ALA A 454 -23.79 25.24 -5.78
C ALA A 454 -23.75 26.32 -4.69
N ASP A 455 -23.53 27.58 -5.04
CA ASP A 455 -23.64 28.71 -4.10
C ASP A 455 -25.06 28.86 -3.53
N HIS A 456 -26.09 28.79 -4.40
CA HIS A 456 -27.49 28.90 -4.00
C HIS A 456 -27.94 27.80 -3.02
N TYR A 457 -27.48 26.57 -3.25
CA TYR A 457 -27.80 25.40 -2.42
C TYR A 457 -26.78 25.16 -1.28
N ALA A 458 -25.84 26.08 -1.07
CA ALA A 458 -24.78 26.00 -0.05
C ALA A 458 -23.94 24.69 -0.14
N LEU A 459 -23.50 24.35 -1.35
CA LEU A 459 -22.64 23.21 -1.67
C LEU A 459 -21.20 23.70 -1.91
N ASP A 460 -20.51 24.10 -0.84
CA ASP A 460 -19.20 24.76 -0.93
C ASP A 460 -18.13 23.92 -1.65
N ASP A 461 -18.11 22.60 -1.42
CA ASP A 461 -17.16 21.69 -2.07
C ASP A 461 -17.39 21.63 -3.59
N LEU A 462 -18.64 21.54 -4.03
CA LEU A 462 -18.99 21.52 -5.45
C LEU A 462 -18.64 22.86 -6.12
N LYS A 463 -18.87 23.96 -5.40
CA LYS A 463 -18.49 25.30 -5.84
C LYS A 463 -16.98 25.42 -6.02
N ALA A 464 -16.17 24.93 -5.09
CA ALA A 464 -14.70 24.91 -5.19
C ALA A 464 -14.19 24.04 -6.34
N LEU A 465 -14.86 22.90 -6.60
CA LEU A 465 -14.57 22.06 -7.77
C LEU A 465 -14.88 22.78 -9.09
N CYS A 466 -16.00 23.49 -9.16
CA CYS A 466 -16.35 24.30 -10.34
C CYS A 466 -15.35 25.45 -10.55
N ASP A 467 -14.96 26.15 -9.48
CA ASP A 467 -13.93 27.20 -9.48
C ASP A 467 -12.64 26.68 -10.14
N SER A 468 -12.14 25.53 -9.63
CA SER A 468 -10.92 24.89 -10.14
C SER A 468 -11.02 24.47 -11.62
N GLN A 469 -12.18 23.97 -12.06
CA GLN A 469 -12.39 23.59 -13.46
C GLN A 469 -12.45 24.82 -14.38
N LEU A 470 -13.14 25.88 -13.98
CA LEU A 470 -13.31 27.09 -14.78
C LEU A 470 -11.99 27.84 -14.97
N ILE A 471 -11.11 27.86 -13.97
CA ILE A 471 -9.77 28.44 -14.07
C ILE A 471 -8.98 27.86 -15.26
N GLN A 472 -9.11 26.56 -15.53
CA GLN A 472 -8.40 25.89 -16.62
C GLN A 472 -8.89 26.29 -18.02
N HIS A 473 -10.04 26.96 -18.11
CA HIS A 473 -10.72 27.28 -19.36
C HIS A 473 -10.91 28.80 -19.57
N VAL A 474 -10.24 29.64 -18.78
CA VAL A 474 -10.29 31.10 -18.97
C VAL A 474 -9.62 31.51 -20.28
N ASP A 475 -10.33 32.25 -21.12
CA ASP A 475 -9.85 32.81 -22.38
C ASP A 475 -10.39 34.23 -22.63
N ALA A 476 -9.97 34.86 -23.73
CA ALA A 476 -10.35 36.24 -24.05
C ALA A 476 -11.86 36.43 -24.31
N ALA A 477 -12.57 35.38 -24.71
CA ALA A 477 -14.00 35.44 -25.01
C ALA A 477 -14.89 35.25 -23.77
N ASN A 478 -14.38 34.59 -22.72
CA ASN A 478 -15.18 34.25 -21.54
C ASN A 478 -14.73 34.93 -20.23
N ALA A 479 -13.54 35.56 -20.19
CA ALA A 479 -12.95 36.10 -18.96
C ALA A 479 -13.84 37.13 -18.23
N CYS A 480 -14.52 38.01 -18.96
CA CYS A 480 -15.43 39.00 -18.36
C CYS A 480 -16.65 38.34 -17.72
N THR A 481 -17.32 37.44 -18.45
CA THR A 481 -18.47 36.67 -17.94
C THR A 481 -18.10 35.86 -16.70
N LEU A 482 -16.96 35.16 -16.73
CA LEU A 482 -16.45 34.39 -15.59
C LEU A 482 -16.14 35.29 -14.40
N LEU A 483 -15.56 36.48 -14.61
CA LEU A 483 -15.28 37.43 -13.55
C LEU A 483 -16.57 37.89 -12.83
N VAL A 484 -17.63 38.18 -13.58
CA VAL A 484 -18.92 38.59 -13.01
C VAL A 484 -19.50 37.51 -12.13
N VAL A 485 -19.56 36.27 -12.61
CA VAL A 485 -20.11 35.16 -11.83
C VAL A 485 -19.22 34.84 -10.64
N ALA A 486 -17.90 34.84 -10.80
CA ALA A 486 -16.96 34.64 -9.71
C ALA A 486 -17.13 35.69 -8.61
N HIS A 487 -17.38 36.95 -8.99
CA HIS A 487 -17.68 38.01 -8.02
C HIS A 487 -18.99 37.76 -7.28
N ARG A 488 -20.08 37.44 -8.00
CA ARG A 488 -21.41 37.21 -7.42
C ARG A 488 -21.42 36.02 -6.47
N CYS A 489 -20.80 34.92 -6.87
CA CYS A 489 -20.68 33.72 -6.04
C CYS A 489 -19.53 33.83 -5.02
N SER A 490 -18.84 34.96 -4.89
CA SER A 490 -17.68 35.08 -3.99
C SER A 490 -16.60 34.01 -4.19
N ALA A 491 -16.39 33.55 -5.43
CA ALA A 491 -15.33 32.60 -5.82
C ALA A 491 -14.00 33.35 -6.01
N THR A 492 -13.17 33.38 -4.97
CA THR A 492 -12.02 34.27 -4.89
C THR A 492 -10.88 33.90 -5.84
N ASP A 493 -10.68 32.62 -6.10
CA ASP A 493 -9.55 32.15 -6.90
C ASP A 493 -9.83 32.34 -8.39
N LEU A 494 -11.00 31.95 -8.89
CA LEU A 494 -11.44 32.31 -10.24
C LEU A 494 -11.46 33.83 -10.45
N LYS A 495 -11.99 34.61 -9.50
CA LYS A 495 -12.01 36.08 -9.61
C LYS A 495 -10.61 36.64 -9.79
N ARG A 496 -9.65 36.19 -8.97
CA ARG A 496 -8.24 36.62 -9.05
C ARG A 496 -7.63 36.23 -10.41
N HIS A 497 -7.85 34.98 -10.84
CA HIS A 497 -7.31 34.49 -12.10
C HIS A 497 -7.87 35.26 -13.31
N CYS A 498 -9.18 35.50 -13.35
CA CYS A 498 -9.80 36.32 -14.39
C CYS A 498 -9.25 37.75 -14.39
N LEU A 499 -9.09 38.40 -13.23
CA LEU A 499 -8.50 39.74 -13.14
C LEU A 499 -7.06 39.77 -13.69
N ASP A 500 -6.22 38.80 -13.31
CA ASP A 500 -4.84 38.73 -13.79
C ASP A 500 -4.77 38.50 -15.30
N PHE A 501 -5.64 37.64 -15.85
CA PHE A 501 -5.76 37.38 -17.27
C PHE A 501 -6.19 38.64 -18.04
N ILE A 502 -7.25 39.31 -17.59
CA ILE A 502 -7.76 40.55 -18.19
C ILE A 502 -6.69 41.66 -18.17
N LEU A 503 -5.95 41.79 -17.07
CA LEU A 503 -4.88 42.79 -16.96
C LEU A 503 -3.62 42.42 -17.77
N GLY A 504 -3.49 41.16 -18.19
CA GLY A 504 -2.37 40.64 -18.99
C GLY A 504 -2.64 40.55 -20.50
N SER A 505 -3.91 40.57 -20.91
CA SER A 505 -4.32 40.41 -22.31
C SER A 505 -4.94 41.69 -22.88
N ALA A 506 -4.41 42.15 -24.02
CA ALA A 506 -4.96 43.31 -24.74
C ALA A 506 -6.19 42.96 -25.61
N GLU A 507 -6.55 41.68 -25.69
CA GLU A 507 -7.60 41.17 -26.58
C GLU A 507 -8.98 41.07 -25.91
N VAL A 508 -9.07 41.28 -24.59
CA VAL A 508 -10.34 41.17 -23.86
C VAL A 508 -11.22 42.40 -24.11
N ASN A 509 -12.45 42.19 -24.56
CA ASN A 509 -13.45 43.25 -24.64
C ASN A 509 -14.11 43.48 -23.27
N LEU A 510 -13.95 44.68 -22.70
CA LEU A 510 -14.52 45.05 -21.40
C LEU A 510 -15.98 45.51 -21.47
N ASP A 511 -16.57 45.62 -22.67
CA ASP A 511 -17.97 46.01 -22.84
C ASP A 511 -18.93 45.08 -22.08
N ASP A 512 -18.58 43.81 -21.93
CA ASP A 512 -19.35 42.80 -21.19
C ASP A 512 -19.44 43.11 -19.67
N LEU A 513 -18.61 44.01 -19.16
CA LEU A 513 -18.62 44.48 -17.77
C LEU A 513 -19.38 45.81 -17.58
N ALA A 514 -20.02 46.35 -18.63
CA ALA A 514 -20.69 47.65 -18.58
C ALA A 514 -21.78 47.75 -17.48
N GLN A 515 -22.39 46.61 -17.11
CA GLN A 515 -23.40 46.55 -16.04
C GLN A 515 -22.82 46.34 -14.63
N GLU A 516 -21.50 46.19 -14.51
CA GLU A 516 -20.80 45.89 -13.24
C GLU A 516 -19.76 46.97 -12.91
N PRO A 517 -20.20 48.20 -12.53
CA PRO A 517 -19.33 49.37 -12.35
C PRO A 517 -18.27 49.19 -11.25
N MET A 518 -18.55 48.33 -10.26
CA MET A 518 -17.60 48.01 -9.20
C MET A 518 -16.42 47.19 -9.71
N LEU A 519 -16.67 46.21 -10.59
CA LEU A 519 -15.62 45.39 -11.20
C LEU A 519 -14.78 46.20 -12.19
N LEU A 520 -15.41 47.08 -12.97
CA LEU A 520 -14.70 48.02 -13.84
C LEU A 520 -13.77 48.95 -13.05
N MET A 521 -14.23 49.46 -11.91
CA MET A 521 -13.41 50.30 -11.03
C MET A 521 -12.25 49.50 -10.42
N GLU A 522 -12.47 48.24 -10.04
CA GLU A 522 -11.44 47.33 -9.52
C GLU A 522 -10.35 47.05 -10.57
N ILE A 523 -10.74 46.71 -11.80
CA ILE A 523 -9.83 46.52 -12.95
C ILE A 523 -9.04 47.81 -13.23
N THR A 524 -9.71 48.96 -13.26
CA THR A 524 -9.08 50.26 -13.53
C THR A 524 -8.04 50.61 -12.47
N ARG A 525 -8.36 50.40 -11.19
CA ARG A 525 -7.41 50.61 -10.08
C ARG A 525 -6.20 49.68 -10.18
N ALA A 526 -6.44 48.40 -10.48
CA ALA A 526 -5.37 47.41 -10.62
C ALA A 526 -4.47 47.70 -11.82
N SER A 527 -5.03 48.17 -12.93
CA SER A 527 -4.30 48.58 -14.14
C SER A 527 -3.40 49.80 -13.88
N LEU A 528 -3.90 50.81 -13.15
CA LEU A 528 -3.10 51.96 -12.73
C LEU A 528 -1.97 51.58 -11.76
N ALA A 529 -2.22 50.66 -10.82
CA ALA A 529 -1.21 50.18 -9.88
C ALA A 529 -0.06 49.41 -10.59
N ARG A 530 -0.37 48.61 -11.61
CA ARG A 530 0.66 47.91 -12.43
C ARG A 530 1.52 48.89 -13.24
N ARG A 531 0.95 50.00 -13.72
CA ARG A 531 1.71 51.05 -14.46
C ARG A 531 2.59 51.90 -13.55
N GLY A 532 2.22 52.09 -12.28
CA GLY A 532 3.01 52.87 -11.31
C GLY A 532 4.22 52.15 -10.71
N GLY A 533 4.36 50.84 -10.89
CA GLY A 533 5.49 50.03 -10.41
C GLY A 533 6.62 49.81 -11.42
N GLN A 534 6.52 50.35 -12.63
CA GLN A 534 7.52 50.24 -13.71
C GLN A 534 8.24 51.57 -14.02
N SER A 535 8.11 52.59 -13.15
CA SER A 535 8.82 53.87 -13.28
C SER A 535 10.06 53.96 -12.40
#